data_AF-A0A961S5S5-F1
#
_entry.id   AF-A0A961S5S5-F1
#
_cell.length_a   1.000
_cell.length_b   1.000
_cell.length_c   1.000
_cell.angle_alpha   90.00
_cell.angle_beta   90.00
_cell.angle_gamma   90.00
#
_symmetry.space_group_name_H-M   'P 1'
#
loop_
_entity.id
_entity.type
_entity.pdbx_description
1 polymer ?
#
loop_
_entity_poly.entity_id
_entity_poly.type
_entity_poly.pdbx_seq_one_letter_code
_entity_poly.pdbx_strand_id
1 'polypeptide(L)'
;VNWGSLDQELLAALMDDNARRPEPWDAKQVMVQALVRSALSSASYARELGMDADQIIISCKVSGVQDLISVYRALAARSDYALHLGLTEAGMGTKGTVASSVALAVLLQEGIGDTIRVSLTPQPGEPRTQEVVVALEILQALGLRRFNPSVTACPGCGRTTSTTFQELAKQIDDFLRAQMPLWKSRYP
;
A
#
# COMPACT_ATOMS: atom_id res chain seq x y z
N VAL A 1 1.74 7.37 11.75
CA VAL A 1 1.22 6.53 12.86
C VAL A 1 1.22 5.07 12.44
N ASN A 2 1.60 4.16 13.33
CA ASN A 2 1.49 2.72 13.13
C ASN A 2 0.79 2.11 14.35
N TRP A 3 -0.12 1.15 14.14
CA TRP A 3 -0.87 0.53 15.23
C TRP A 3 0.02 -0.09 16.31
N GLY A 4 1.14 -0.71 15.92
CA GLY A 4 2.10 -1.28 16.88
C GLY A 4 2.78 -0.26 17.81
N SER A 5 2.63 1.03 17.54
CA SER A 5 3.22 2.12 18.34
C SER A 5 2.19 3.21 18.64
N LEU A 6 0.91 2.85 18.78
CA LEU A 6 -0.15 3.81 19.08
C LEU A 6 0.02 4.38 20.49
N ASP A 7 -0.27 5.68 20.63
CA ASP A 7 -0.35 6.39 21.91
C ASP A 7 -1.41 5.75 22.82
N GLN A 8 -0.95 5.25 23.96
CA GLN A 8 -1.77 4.54 24.94
C GLN A 8 -2.72 5.47 25.69
N GLU A 9 -2.32 6.72 25.92
CA GLU A 9 -3.18 7.70 26.61
C GLU A 9 -4.35 8.09 25.72
N LEU A 10 -4.08 8.32 24.42
CA LEU A 10 -5.13 8.58 23.43
C LEU A 10 -6.11 7.40 23.32
N LEU A 11 -5.60 6.17 23.32
CA LEU A 11 -6.46 4.97 23.25
C LEU A 11 -7.34 4.84 24.49
N ALA A 12 -6.78 5.02 25.69
CA ALA A 12 -7.52 4.97 26.94
C ALA A 12 -8.63 6.03 26.99
N ALA A 13 -8.32 7.28 26.65
CA ALA A 13 -9.30 8.36 26.59
C ALA A 13 -10.43 8.05 25.59
N LEU A 14 -10.09 7.49 24.43
CA LEU A 14 -11.08 7.06 23.44
C LEU A 14 -11.97 5.91 23.92
N MET A 15 -11.43 4.98 24.70
CA MET A 15 -12.21 3.90 25.29
C MET A 15 -13.19 4.43 26.34
N ASP A 16 -12.74 5.38 27.18
CA ASP A 16 -13.60 6.04 28.17
C ASP A 16 -14.73 6.84 27.51
N ASP A 17 -14.40 7.59 26.45
CA ASP A 17 -15.39 8.30 25.63
C ASP A 17 -16.37 7.32 24.98
N ASN A 18 -15.87 6.19 24.47
CA ASN A 18 -16.68 5.18 23.82
C ASN A 18 -17.68 4.52 24.77
N ALA A 19 -17.27 4.25 26.00
CA ALA A 19 -18.12 3.65 27.04
C ALA A 19 -19.30 4.56 27.45
N ARG A 20 -19.19 5.87 27.21
CA ARG A 20 -20.25 6.85 27.50
C ARG A 20 -21.22 7.06 26.32
N ARG A 21 -20.97 6.44 25.16
CA ARG A 21 -21.84 6.59 23.98
C ARG A 21 -23.16 5.84 24.20
N PRO A 22 -24.30 6.34 23.68
CA PRO A 22 -25.56 5.60 23.68
C PRO A 22 -25.44 4.26 22.95
N GLU A 23 -24.64 4.24 21.89
CA GLU A 23 -24.26 3.04 21.14
C GLU A 23 -22.73 3.01 21.04
N PRO A 24 -22.07 2.24 21.94
CA PRO A 24 -20.62 2.08 21.93
C PRO A 24 -20.15 1.45 20.63
N TRP A 25 -19.05 1.97 20.12
CA TRP A 25 -18.32 1.37 19.01
C TRP A 25 -17.71 0.02 19.42
N ASP A 26 -17.59 -0.86 18.44
CA ASP A 26 -16.80 -2.07 18.59
C ASP A 26 -15.29 -1.76 18.66
N ALA A 27 -14.49 -2.76 19.02
CA ALA A 27 -13.04 -2.59 19.18
C ALA A 27 -12.34 -2.13 17.89
N LYS A 28 -12.83 -2.56 16.72
CA LYS A 28 -12.23 -2.20 15.43
C LYS A 28 -12.52 -0.75 15.08
N GLN A 29 -13.73 -0.28 15.35
CA GLN A 29 -14.11 1.12 15.19
C GLN A 29 -13.30 2.02 16.13
N VAL A 30 -13.12 1.64 17.40
CA VAL A 30 -12.25 2.37 18.33
C VAL A 30 -10.81 2.44 17.81
N MET A 31 -10.25 1.32 17.35
CA MET A 31 -8.92 1.24 16.75
C MET A 31 -8.76 2.21 15.57
N VAL A 32 -9.71 2.20 14.62
CA VAL A 32 -9.70 3.12 13.47
C VAL A 32 -9.73 4.57 13.95
N GLN A 33 -10.61 4.90 14.89
CA GLN A 33 -10.71 6.27 15.40
C GLN A 33 -9.45 6.73 16.11
N ALA A 34 -8.80 5.85 16.89
CA ALA A 34 -7.55 6.16 17.57
C ALA A 34 -6.43 6.47 16.58
N LEU A 35 -6.25 5.61 15.56
CA LEU A 35 -5.23 5.82 14.53
C LEU A 35 -5.45 7.12 13.76
N VAL A 36 -6.68 7.38 13.33
CA VAL A 36 -7.02 8.57 12.54
C VAL A 36 -6.86 9.83 13.38
N ARG A 37 -7.38 9.84 14.63
CA ARG A 37 -7.23 11.00 15.53
C ARG A 37 -5.76 11.29 15.84
N SER A 38 -4.97 10.26 16.12
CA SER A 38 -3.53 10.40 16.38
C SER A 38 -2.79 11.08 15.22
N ALA A 39 -3.09 10.68 13.99
CA ALA A 39 -2.45 11.27 12.82
C ALA A 39 -2.89 12.71 12.56
N LEU A 40 -4.19 12.98 12.65
CA LEU A 40 -4.73 14.32 12.40
C LEU A 40 -4.34 15.31 13.50
N SER A 41 -4.27 14.88 14.77
CA SER A 41 -3.79 15.73 15.85
C SER A 41 -2.31 16.08 15.66
N SER A 42 -1.49 15.11 15.25
CA SER A 42 -0.08 15.34 14.93
C SER A 42 0.10 16.33 13.78
N ALA A 43 -0.72 16.23 12.73
CA ALA A 43 -0.70 17.16 11.61
C ALA A 43 -1.16 18.58 12.01
N SER A 44 -2.22 18.68 12.83
CA SER A 44 -2.68 19.96 13.39
C SER A 44 -1.60 20.62 14.23
N TYR A 45 -0.93 19.84 15.08
CA TYR A 45 0.15 20.37 15.91
C TYR A 45 1.34 20.84 15.08
N ALA A 46 1.72 20.11 14.03
CA ALA A 46 2.75 20.57 13.10
C ALA A 46 2.38 21.91 12.43
N ARG A 47 1.09 22.08 12.09
CA ARG A 47 0.55 23.33 11.53
C ARG A 47 0.62 24.49 12.53
N GLU A 48 0.29 24.24 13.80
CA GLU A 48 0.40 25.23 14.88
C GLU A 48 1.84 25.69 15.12
N LEU A 49 2.82 24.80 14.90
CA LEU A 49 4.25 25.13 14.95
C LEU A 49 4.76 25.89 13.71
N GLY A 50 3.90 26.12 12.71
CA GLY A 50 4.19 26.94 11.52
C GLY A 50 4.54 26.16 10.26
N MET A 51 4.47 24.83 10.25
CA MET A 51 4.72 24.01 9.05
C MET A 51 3.56 24.11 8.07
N ASP A 52 3.81 24.25 6.77
CA ASP A 52 2.74 24.35 5.77
C ASP A 52 2.03 23.02 5.47
N ALA A 53 0.77 23.10 5.03
CA ALA A 53 -0.07 21.91 4.84
C ALA A 53 0.45 21.03 3.70
N ASP A 54 1.00 21.64 2.66
CA ASP A 54 1.67 20.98 1.54
C ASP A 54 3.03 20.35 1.92
N GLN A 55 3.56 20.68 3.09
CA GLN A 55 4.76 20.07 3.65
C GLN A 55 4.44 18.83 4.51
N ILE A 56 3.15 18.49 4.70
CA ILE A 56 2.71 17.41 5.56
C ILE A 56 2.19 16.23 4.72
N ILE A 57 2.76 15.05 4.99
CA ILE A 57 2.32 13.77 4.42
C ILE A 57 1.92 12.85 5.58
N ILE A 58 0.72 12.26 5.50
CA ILE A 58 0.18 11.40 6.55
C ILE A 58 0.25 9.92 6.14
N SER A 59 0.56 9.06 7.11
CA SER A 59 0.33 7.62 6.97
C SER A 59 -0.18 7.01 8.27
N CYS A 60 -1.15 6.10 8.16
CA CYS A 60 -1.62 5.26 9.27
C CYS A 60 -1.60 3.80 8.85
N LYS A 61 -0.52 3.09 9.17
CA LYS A 61 -0.33 1.71 8.71
C LYS A 61 -0.83 0.70 9.73
N VAL A 62 -1.46 -0.35 9.21
CA VAL A 62 -1.89 -1.54 9.92
C VAL A 62 -1.57 -2.78 9.07
N SER A 63 -1.56 -3.96 9.68
CA SER A 63 -1.20 -5.22 9.00
C SER A 63 -2.41 -5.99 8.46
N GLY A 64 -3.62 -5.66 8.92
CA GLY A 64 -4.89 -6.19 8.40
C GLY A 64 -5.33 -5.47 7.13
N VAL A 65 -5.64 -6.21 6.07
CA VAL A 65 -6.09 -5.67 4.77
C VAL A 65 -7.36 -4.82 4.93
N GLN A 66 -8.39 -5.38 5.56
CA GLN A 66 -9.67 -4.69 5.74
C GLN A 66 -9.54 -3.48 6.68
N ASP A 67 -8.65 -3.58 7.66
CA ASP A 67 -8.40 -2.49 8.61
C ASP A 67 -7.69 -1.32 7.91
N LEU A 68 -6.72 -1.61 7.03
CA LEU A 68 -6.03 -0.59 6.24
C LEU A 68 -7.03 0.18 5.38
N ILE A 69 -7.94 -0.54 4.71
CA ILE A 69 -8.99 0.06 3.88
C ILE A 69 -9.87 0.99 4.74
N SER A 70 -10.36 0.52 5.89
CA SER A 70 -11.16 1.34 6.81
C SER A 70 -10.42 2.59 7.29
N VAL A 71 -9.15 2.47 7.65
CA VAL A 71 -8.33 3.58 8.16
C VAL A 71 -8.10 4.65 7.10
N TYR A 72 -7.70 4.26 5.88
CA TYR A 72 -7.40 5.23 4.83
C TYR A 72 -8.65 5.89 4.25
N ARG A 73 -9.78 5.18 4.16
CA ARG A 73 -11.08 5.81 3.84
C ARG A 73 -11.46 6.86 4.89
N ALA A 74 -11.27 6.54 6.17
CA ALA A 74 -11.55 7.49 7.25
C ALA A 74 -10.59 8.69 7.25
N LEU A 75 -9.31 8.50 6.90
CA LEU A 75 -8.35 9.60 6.73
C LEU A 75 -8.74 10.51 5.56
N ALA A 76 -8.95 9.92 4.37
CA ALA A 76 -9.28 10.65 3.16
C ALA A 76 -10.59 11.45 3.31
N ALA A 77 -11.57 10.92 4.05
CA ALA A 77 -12.82 11.64 4.33
C ALA A 77 -12.66 12.82 5.30
N ARG A 78 -11.53 12.96 5.98
CA ARG A 78 -11.32 13.93 7.09
C ARG A 78 -10.14 14.87 6.88
N SER A 79 -9.40 14.73 5.77
CA SER A 79 -8.28 15.61 5.45
C SER A 79 -7.88 15.52 4.00
N ASP A 80 -7.33 16.62 3.48
CA ASP A 80 -6.78 16.72 2.12
C ASP A 80 -5.25 16.61 2.08
N TYR A 81 -4.61 16.13 3.17
CA TYR A 81 -3.16 15.89 3.18
C TYR A 81 -2.80 14.75 2.24
N ALA A 82 -1.61 14.83 1.63
CA ALA A 82 -1.07 13.72 0.87
C ALA A 82 -0.92 12.47 1.76
N LEU A 83 -1.34 11.32 1.24
CA LEU A 83 -1.40 10.05 1.96
C LEU A 83 -0.31 9.09 1.46
N HIS A 84 0.61 8.73 2.36
CA HIS A 84 1.59 7.67 2.11
C HIS A 84 1.03 6.30 2.48
N LEU A 85 0.49 5.61 1.48
CA LEU A 85 -0.20 4.34 1.61
C LEU A 85 0.77 3.15 1.71
N GLY A 86 0.44 2.19 2.55
CA GLY A 86 1.16 0.92 2.60
C GLY A 86 0.64 0.00 3.69
N LEU A 87 0.50 -1.28 3.35
CA LEU A 87 0.28 -2.34 4.34
C LEU A 87 1.61 -2.57 5.08
N THR A 88 1.61 -2.47 6.41
CA THR A 88 2.80 -2.82 7.20
C THR A 88 2.85 -4.32 7.45
N GLU A 89 4.04 -4.88 7.63
CA GLU A 89 4.22 -6.30 7.98
C GLU A 89 3.46 -7.25 7.06
N ALA A 90 3.53 -7.01 5.75
CA ALA A 90 2.74 -7.76 4.78
C ALA A 90 3.10 -9.26 4.78
N GLY A 91 4.33 -9.60 5.16
CA GLY A 91 4.86 -10.96 5.23
C GLY A 91 5.80 -11.28 4.07
N MET A 92 6.19 -12.56 3.96
CA MET A 92 7.11 -13.06 2.94
C MET A 92 6.39 -13.56 1.69
N GLY A 93 7.09 -13.49 0.54
CA GLY A 93 6.69 -14.12 -0.71
C GLY A 93 5.25 -13.82 -1.15
N THR A 94 4.56 -14.84 -1.66
CA THR A 94 3.20 -14.73 -2.22
C THR A 94 2.20 -14.10 -1.26
N LYS A 95 2.25 -14.45 0.03
CA LYS A 95 1.31 -13.90 1.03
C LYS A 95 1.47 -12.38 1.14
N GLY A 96 2.71 -11.89 1.22
CA GLY A 96 2.99 -10.46 1.31
C GLY A 96 2.60 -9.71 0.05
N THR A 97 2.89 -10.28 -1.12
CA THR A 97 2.53 -9.71 -2.43
C THR A 97 1.01 -9.62 -2.59
N VAL A 98 0.28 -10.69 -2.32
CA VAL A 98 -1.19 -10.73 -2.43
C VAL A 98 -1.83 -9.77 -1.44
N ALA A 99 -1.44 -9.81 -0.16
CA ALA A 99 -2.03 -8.94 0.86
C ALA A 99 -1.81 -7.46 0.53
N SER A 100 -0.60 -7.08 0.11
CA SER A 100 -0.30 -5.70 -0.29
C SER A 100 -1.09 -5.29 -1.53
N SER A 101 -1.16 -6.15 -2.55
CA SER A 101 -1.88 -5.86 -3.80
C SER A 101 -3.37 -5.65 -3.53
N VAL A 102 -4.00 -6.52 -2.75
CA VAL A 102 -5.43 -6.43 -2.41
C VAL A 102 -5.72 -5.15 -1.62
N ALA A 103 -4.93 -4.84 -0.59
CA ALA A 103 -5.16 -3.68 0.25
C ALA A 103 -4.99 -2.36 -0.52
N LEU A 104 -3.93 -2.26 -1.33
CA LEU A 104 -3.63 -1.04 -2.09
C LEU A 104 -4.58 -0.87 -3.28
N ALA A 105 -4.91 -1.93 -4.01
CA ALA A 105 -5.74 -1.83 -5.20
C ALA A 105 -7.13 -1.26 -4.93
N VAL A 106 -7.75 -1.61 -3.80
CA VAL A 106 -9.06 -1.06 -3.42
C VAL A 106 -8.97 0.45 -3.21
N LEU A 107 -8.03 0.89 -2.37
CA LEU A 107 -7.86 2.31 -2.03
C LEU A 107 -7.43 3.16 -3.24
N LEU A 108 -6.49 2.65 -4.04
CA LEU A 108 -5.99 3.36 -5.21
C LEU A 108 -7.08 3.52 -6.29
N GLN A 109 -7.96 2.55 -6.48
CA GLN A 109 -9.12 2.70 -7.39
C GLN A 109 -10.16 3.70 -6.87
N GLU A 110 -10.21 3.92 -5.56
CA GLU A 110 -11.03 4.98 -4.94
C GLU A 110 -10.36 6.36 -5.00
N GLY A 111 -9.17 6.47 -5.59
CA GLY A 111 -8.39 7.71 -5.64
C GLY A 111 -7.67 8.03 -4.33
N ILE A 112 -7.50 7.06 -3.44
CA ILE A 112 -6.89 7.25 -2.12
C ILE A 112 -5.44 6.75 -2.14
N GLY A 113 -4.49 7.67 -1.98
CA GLY A 113 -3.06 7.40 -1.84
C GLY A 113 -2.20 8.09 -2.90
N ASP A 114 -1.26 8.91 -2.46
CA ASP A 114 -0.42 9.77 -3.32
C ASP A 114 0.98 9.18 -3.54
N THR A 115 1.42 8.36 -2.59
CA THR A 115 2.64 7.56 -2.69
C THR A 115 2.41 6.22 -2.00
N ILE A 116 3.06 5.17 -2.50
CA ILE A 116 2.93 3.83 -1.92
C ILE A 116 4.26 3.27 -1.42
N ARG A 117 4.20 2.38 -0.44
CA ARG A 117 5.27 1.44 -0.09
C ARG A 117 4.68 0.06 0.15
N VAL A 118 5.29 -0.94 -0.47
CA VAL A 118 5.05 -2.36 -0.15
C VAL A 118 6.06 -2.76 0.93
N SER A 119 5.58 -3.42 1.99
CA SER A 119 6.43 -3.82 3.13
C SER A 119 6.65 -5.33 3.14
N LEU A 120 7.42 -5.84 2.17
CA LEU A 120 7.75 -7.26 2.11
C LEU A 120 8.89 -7.60 3.07
N THR A 121 8.75 -8.77 3.70
CA THR A 121 9.88 -9.45 4.33
C THR A 121 10.61 -10.23 3.22
N PRO A 122 11.88 -9.91 2.90
CA PRO A 122 12.61 -10.63 1.86
C PRO A 122 12.88 -12.08 2.24
N GLN A 123 12.81 -13.00 1.28
CA GLN A 123 13.33 -14.35 1.49
C GLN A 123 14.87 -14.34 1.60
N PRO A 124 15.51 -15.33 2.26
CA PRO A 124 16.96 -15.45 2.24
C PRO A 124 17.51 -15.46 0.81
N GLY A 125 18.41 -14.53 0.50
CA GLY A 125 18.98 -14.37 -0.85
C GLY A 125 18.13 -13.57 -1.84
N GLU A 126 16.92 -13.15 -1.48
CA GLU A 126 16.07 -12.29 -2.30
C GLU A 126 16.54 -10.82 -2.20
N PRO A 127 16.67 -10.11 -3.34
CA PRO A 127 17.08 -8.71 -3.30
C PRO A 127 16.00 -7.84 -2.67
N ARG A 128 16.41 -6.83 -1.88
CA ARG A 128 15.49 -5.87 -1.25
C ARG A 128 14.62 -5.12 -2.27
N THR A 129 15.10 -4.99 -3.51
CA THR A 129 14.37 -4.36 -4.62
C THR A 129 13.06 -5.05 -4.98
N GLN A 130 12.81 -6.28 -4.51
CA GLN A 130 11.56 -6.98 -4.79
C GLN A 130 10.32 -6.20 -4.32
N GLU A 131 10.41 -5.46 -3.21
CA GLU A 131 9.27 -4.64 -2.75
C GLU A 131 8.98 -3.48 -3.71
N VAL A 132 10.02 -2.94 -4.35
CA VAL A 132 9.88 -1.91 -5.39
C VAL A 132 9.24 -2.51 -6.62
N VAL A 133 9.68 -3.69 -7.07
CA VAL A 133 9.07 -4.39 -8.22
C VAL A 133 7.57 -4.58 -7.99
N VAL A 134 7.17 -5.11 -6.82
CA VAL A 134 5.74 -5.29 -6.52
C VAL A 134 4.98 -3.97 -6.46
N ALA A 135 5.56 -2.90 -5.92
CA ALA A 135 4.93 -1.58 -5.93
C ALA A 135 4.67 -1.06 -7.35
N LEU A 136 5.66 -1.20 -8.24
CA LEU A 136 5.54 -0.81 -9.64
C LEU A 136 4.47 -1.63 -10.37
N GLU A 137 4.46 -2.95 -10.17
CA GLU A 137 3.48 -3.85 -10.79
C GLU A 137 2.05 -3.56 -10.31
N ILE A 138 1.83 -3.20 -9.02
CA ILE A 138 0.49 -2.80 -8.53
C ILE A 138 -0.01 -1.57 -9.29
N LEU A 139 0.79 -0.51 -9.35
CA LEU A 139 0.40 0.73 -10.03
C LEU A 139 0.20 0.53 -11.55
N GLN A 140 1.00 -0.35 -12.16
CA GLN A 140 0.91 -0.68 -13.58
C GLN A 140 -0.31 -1.54 -13.90
N ALA A 141 -0.61 -2.55 -13.07
CA ALA A 141 -1.78 -3.40 -13.22
C ALA A 141 -3.10 -2.63 -13.09
N LEU A 142 -3.12 -1.58 -12.25
CA LEU A 142 -4.26 -0.66 -12.11
C LEU A 142 -4.33 0.40 -13.22
N GLY A 143 -3.33 0.45 -14.11
CA GLY A 143 -3.26 1.46 -15.18
C GLY A 143 -2.94 2.87 -14.71
N LEU A 144 -2.57 3.06 -13.43
CA LEU A 144 -2.27 4.37 -12.83
C LEU A 144 -0.92 4.91 -13.29
N ARG A 145 0.05 4.02 -13.53
CA ARG A 145 1.39 4.36 -14.03
C ARG A 145 1.86 3.32 -15.03
N ARG A 146 2.84 3.66 -15.86
CA ARG A 146 3.50 2.73 -16.79
C ARG A 146 5.00 2.84 -16.59
N PHE A 147 5.64 1.71 -16.30
CA PHE A 147 7.06 1.66 -16.00
C PHE A 147 7.80 0.81 -17.02
N ASN A 148 7.29 -0.39 -17.30
CA ASN A 148 7.86 -1.34 -18.25
C ASN A 148 6.77 -1.90 -19.19
N PRO A 149 7.10 -2.27 -20.43
CA PRO A 149 6.26 -3.11 -21.27
C PRO A 149 5.85 -4.37 -20.52
N SER A 150 4.59 -4.75 -20.65
CA SER A 150 4.03 -5.95 -20.03
C SER A 150 3.83 -7.05 -21.07
N VAL A 151 4.04 -8.29 -20.66
CA VAL A 151 3.72 -9.48 -21.46
C VAL A 151 2.42 -10.06 -20.94
N THR A 152 1.41 -10.19 -21.80
CA THR A 152 0.21 -10.97 -21.49
C THR A 152 0.36 -12.35 -22.11
N ALA A 153 0.53 -13.36 -21.25
CA ALA A 153 0.65 -14.76 -21.66
C ALA A 153 -0.55 -15.56 -21.12
N CYS A 154 -1.01 -16.55 -21.89
CA CYS A 154 -1.98 -17.51 -21.40
C CYS A 154 -1.31 -18.44 -20.35
N PRO A 155 -2.07 -19.13 -19.49
CA PRO A 155 -1.47 -20.06 -18.53
C PRO A 155 -0.80 -21.30 -19.17
N GLY A 156 -1.02 -21.54 -20.47
CA GLY A 156 -0.74 -22.81 -21.12
C GLY A 156 -1.81 -23.86 -20.82
N CYS A 157 -2.00 -24.81 -21.74
CA CYS A 157 -2.91 -25.95 -21.56
C CYS A 157 -2.46 -27.10 -22.48
N GLY A 158 -3.19 -28.23 -22.49
CA GLY A 158 -2.88 -29.39 -23.35
C GLY A 158 -2.89 -29.13 -24.86
N ARG A 159 -3.19 -27.89 -25.29
CA ARG A 159 -3.13 -27.45 -26.69
C ARG A 159 -1.75 -26.93 -27.11
N THR A 160 -0.78 -26.84 -26.19
CA THR A 160 0.58 -26.36 -26.48
C THR A 160 1.62 -27.23 -25.77
N THR A 161 2.84 -27.22 -26.29
CA THR A 161 4.00 -27.79 -25.59
C THR A 161 4.35 -26.90 -24.40
N SER A 162 4.24 -27.44 -23.19
CA SER A 162 4.40 -26.68 -21.94
C SER A 162 5.77 -26.01 -21.84
N THR A 163 6.85 -26.75 -22.09
CA THR A 163 8.24 -26.26 -21.93
C THR A 163 8.53 -25.10 -22.88
N THR A 164 8.32 -25.29 -24.18
CA THR A 164 8.58 -24.26 -25.20
C THR A 164 7.80 -22.99 -24.93
N PHE A 165 6.52 -23.11 -24.54
CA PHE A 165 5.68 -21.95 -24.25
C PHE A 165 6.18 -21.17 -23.03
N GLN A 166 6.48 -21.85 -21.93
CA GLN A 166 6.93 -21.23 -20.69
C GLN A 166 8.30 -20.57 -20.85
N GLU A 167 9.24 -21.23 -21.53
CA GLU A 167 10.58 -20.70 -21.80
C GLU A 167 10.52 -19.45 -22.69
N LEU A 168 9.71 -19.48 -23.75
CA LEU A 168 9.55 -18.32 -24.65
C LEU A 168 8.94 -17.13 -23.91
N ALA A 169 7.88 -17.35 -23.13
CA ALA A 169 7.25 -16.28 -22.35
C ALA A 169 8.24 -15.64 -21.37
N LYS A 170 9.05 -16.46 -20.68
CA LYS A 170 10.10 -15.99 -19.78
C LYS A 170 11.17 -15.19 -20.51
N GLN A 171 11.67 -15.70 -21.64
CA GLN A 171 12.71 -15.01 -22.44
C GLN A 171 12.23 -13.64 -22.92
N ILE A 172 10.96 -13.51 -23.31
CA ILE A 172 10.39 -12.23 -23.73
C ILE A 172 10.33 -11.26 -22.54
N ASP A 173 9.84 -11.67 -21.37
CA ASP A 173 9.78 -10.80 -20.19
C ASP A 173 11.18 -10.34 -19.74
N ASP A 174 12.14 -11.27 -19.66
CA ASP A 174 13.53 -10.99 -19.29
C ASP A 174 14.18 -10.02 -20.30
N PHE A 175 13.94 -10.22 -21.61
CA PHE A 175 14.43 -9.34 -22.67
C PHE A 175 13.87 -7.92 -22.54
N LEU A 176 12.54 -7.78 -22.35
CA LEU A 176 11.90 -6.49 -22.21
C LEU A 176 12.49 -5.71 -21.03
N ARG A 177 12.62 -6.36 -19.86
CA ARG A 177 13.22 -5.73 -18.66
C ARG A 177 14.66 -5.29 -18.90
N ALA A 178 15.46 -6.11 -19.59
CA ALA A 178 16.86 -5.78 -19.91
C ALA A 178 17.00 -4.62 -20.89
N GLN A 179 16.08 -4.47 -21.85
CA GLN A 179 16.12 -3.40 -22.84
C GLN A 179 15.56 -2.06 -22.34
N MET A 180 14.69 -2.07 -21.33
CA MET A 180 14.01 -0.85 -20.88
C MET A 180 14.90 0.33 -20.50
N PRO A 181 16.05 0.15 -19.82
CA PRO A 181 16.97 1.26 -19.55
C PRO A 181 17.48 1.95 -20.84
N LEU A 182 17.70 1.18 -21.91
CA LEU A 182 18.12 1.69 -23.21
C LEU A 182 16.94 2.33 -23.97
N TRP A 183 15.78 1.68 -23.96
CA TRP A 183 14.60 2.19 -24.68
C TRP A 183 14.05 3.46 -24.08
N LYS A 184 14.12 3.62 -22.76
CA LYS A 184 13.66 4.85 -22.08
C LYS A 184 14.34 6.12 -22.58
N SER A 185 15.62 6.04 -22.99
CA SER A 185 16.34 7.21 -23.54
C SER A 185 16.13 7.38 -25.04
N ARG A 186 15.87 6.28 -25.77
CA ARG A 186 15.73 6.28 -27.23
C ARG A 186 14.31 6.53 -27.72
N TYR A 187 13.31 6.12 -26.95
CA TYR A 187 11.88 6.17 -27.29
C TYR A 187 11.10 6.76 -26.09
N PRO A 188 11.10 8.10 -25.94
CA PRO A 188 10.44 8.77 -24.82
C PRO A 188 8.91 8.70 -24.88
#